data_AF-A0A026VVT7-F1
#
_entry.id   AF-A0A026VVT7-F1
#
_cell.length_a   1.000
_cell.length_b   1.000
_cell.length_c   1.000
_cell.angle_alpha   90.00
_cell.angle_beta   90.00
_cell.angle_gamma   90.00
#
_symmetry.space_group_name_H-M   'P 1'
#
loop_
_entity.id
_entity.type
_entity.pdbx_description
1 polymer ?
#
loop_
_entity_poly.entity_id
_entity_poly.type
_entity_poly.pdbx_seq_one_letter_code
_entity_poly.pdbx_strand_id
1 'polypeptide(L)'
;MYANLCAQQPALVNRHGVLLLHDNARPHVAKKTIKKLSELNIEVLPHPPYSPDISPTDYHLFKHLDGFLTGKVFQEEKRVKDAFHEFIGSRSSDFFKHGIDTLVSRWNKCIEIDGDYFD
;
A
#
# COMPACT_ATOMS: atom_id res chain seq x y z
N MET A 1 -16.49 15.76 2.60
CA MET A 1 -15.05 15.47 2.79
C MET A 1 -14.20 15.94 1.60
N TYR A 2 -14.53 15.56 0.35
CA TYR A 2 -13.78 15.98 -0.84
C TYR A 2 -13.82 17.49 -1.17
N ALA A 3 -14.91 18.21 -0.89
CA ALA A 3 -15.04 19.63 -1.25
C ALA A 3 -14.02 20.55 -0.55
N ASN A 4 -13.69 20.28 0.72
CA ASN A 4 -12.68 21.05 1.45
C ASN A 4 -11.26 20.76 0.95
N LEU A 5 -10.99 19.53 0.51
CA LEU A 5 -9.70 19.15 -0.08
C LEU A 5 -9.48 19.85 -1.43
N CYS A 6 -10.51 19.94 -2.27
CA CYS A 6 -10.45 20.67 -3.54
C CYS A 6 -10.12 22.15 -3.36
N ALA A 7 -10.66 22.79 -2.31
CA ALA A 7 -10.45 24.20 -2.04
C ALA A 7 -9.08 24.49 -1.40
N GLN A 8 -8.61 23.63 -0.49
CA GLN A 8 -7.35 23.85 0.23
C GLN A 8 -6.13 23.32 -0.51
N GLN A 9 -6.27 22.23 -1.26
CA GLN A 9 -5.18 21.57 -1.98
C GLN A 9 -5.61 21.14 -3.39
N PRO A 10 -6.01 22.09 -4.25
CA PRO A 10 -6.49 21.79 -5.61
C PRO A 10 -5.46 21.03 -6.46
N ALA A 11 -4.17 21.18 -6.18
CA ALA A 11 -3.09 20.44 -6.84
C ALA A 11 -3.09 18.93 -6.53
N LEU A 12 -3.56 18.52 -5.34
CA LEU A 12 -3.67 17.10 -4.99
C LEU A 12 -4.92 16.46 -5.60
N VAL A 13 -5.99 17.24 -5.77
CA VAL A 13 -7.24 16.75 -6.38
C VAL A 13 -7.15 16.69 -7.90
N ASN A 14 -6.48 17.66 -8.53
CA ASN A 14 -6.29 17.72 -9.99
C ASN A 14 -4.95 17.09 -10.42
N ARG A 15 -4.43 16.16 -9.62
CA ARG A 15 -3.12 15.55 -9.86
C ARG A 15 -3.19 14.61 -11.07
N HIS A 16 -2.39 14.89 -12.09
CA HIS A 16 -2.27 14.04 -13.29
C HIS A 16 -1.21 12.92 -13.16
N GLY A 17 -0.54 12.79 -12.02
CA GLY A 17 0.57 11.85 -11.79
C GLY A 17 0.26 10.74 -10.77
N VAL A 18 0.97 9.63 -10.87
CA VAL A 18 0.86 8.49 -9.95
C VAL A 18 1.57 8.80 -8.63
N LEU A 19 0.91 8.46 -7.52
CA LEU A 19 1.48 8.40 -6.19
C LEU A 19 1.90 6.97 -5.87
N LEU A 20 3.15 6.78 -5.47
CA LEU A 20 3.68 5.49 -5.05
C LEU A 20 3.99 5.52 -3.56
N LEU A 21 3.36 4.61 -2.80
CA LEU A 21 3.72 4.32 -1.43
C LEU A 21 4.44 2.98 -1.39
N HIS A 22 5.69 2.96 -0.92
CA HIS A 22 6.47 1.74 -0.74
C HIS A 22 7.44 1.91 0.43
N ASP A 23 7.98 0.79 0.93
CA ASP A 23 8.92 0.78 2.06
C ASP A 23 10.34 1.24 1.65
N ASN A 24 11.20 1.42 2.66
CA ASN A 24 12.57 1.90 2.46
C ASN A 24 13.59 0.77 2.17
N ALA A 25 13.15 -0.38 1.67
CA ALA A 25 14.07 -1.47 1.32
C ALA A 25 15.17 -0.96 0.37
N ARG A 26 16.41 -1.44 0.57
CA ARG A 26 17.59 -0.97 -0.19
C ARG A 26 17.39 -0.92 -1.71
N PRO A 27 16.73 -1.91 -2.36
CA PRO A 27 16.47 -1.86 -3.80
C PRO A 27 15.52 -0.72 -4.20
N HIS A 28 14.58 -0.35 -3.34
CA HIS A 28 13.57 0.67 -3.64
C HIS A 28 14.13 2.09 -3.58
N VAL A 29 15.09 2.34 -2.69
CA VAL A 29 15.79 3.64 -2.55
C VAL A 29 17.10 3.71 -3.33
N ALA A 30 17.42 2.69 -4.14
CA ALA A 30 18.63 2.68 -4.95
C ALA A 30 18.59 3.79 -6.01
N LYS A 31 19.76 4.38 -6.34
CA LYS A 31 19.89 5.45 -7.33
C LYS A 31 19.22 5.13 -8.67
N LYS A 32 19.34 3.87 -9.12
CA LYS A 32 18.72 3.41 -10.38
C LYS A 32 17.19 3.45 -10.31
N THR A 33 16.61 3.03 -9.19
CA THR A 33 15.16 3.03 -8.95
C THR A 33 14.62 4.44 -8.87
N ILE A 34 15.23 5.31 -8.05
CA ILE A 34 14.84 6.72 -7.92
C ILE A 34 14.91 7.43 -9.27
N LYS A 35 16.00 7.22 -10.04
CA LYS A 35 16.11 7.78 -11.39
C LYS A 35 14.95 7.34 -12.28
N LYS A 36 14.58 6.06 -12.24
CA LYS A 36 13.48 5.54 -13.06
C LYS A 36 12.12 6.11 -12.64
N LEU A 37 11.86 6.24 -11.35
CA LEU A 37 10.62 6.85 -10.84
C LEU A 37 10.49 8.31 -11.29
N SER A 38 11.60 9.06 -11.25
CA SER A 38 11.66 10.42 -11.77
C SER A 38 11.40 10.50 -13.28
N GLU A 39 12.02 9.64 -14.09
CA GLU A 39 11.77 9.56 -15.54
C GLU A 39 10.29 9.28 -15.88
N LEU A 40 9.59 8.56 -15.00
CA LEU A 40 8.17 8.22 -15.16
C LEU A 40 7.22 9.26 -14.54
N ASN A 41 7.74 10.34 -13.94
CA ASN A 41 6.97 11.34 -13.19
C ASN A 41 6.10 10.73 -12.08
N ILE A 42 6.61 9.69 -11.41
CA ILE A 42 5.97 9.07 -10.25
C ILE A 42 6.47 9.77 -8.99
N GLU A 43 5.55 10.31 -8.19
CA GLU A 43 5.90 10.86 -6.88
C GLU A 43 5.86 9.74 -5.84
N VAL A 44 6.92 9.66 -5.05
CA VAL A 44 7.03 8.72 -3.94
C VAL A 44 6.56 9.41 -2.66
N LEU A 45 5.60 8.80 -1.98
CA LEU A 45 5.17 9.26 -0.67
C LEU A 45 6.22 8.90 0.40
N PRO A 46 6.46 9.79 1.38
CA PRO A 46 7.34 9.46 2.49
C PRO A 46 6.77 8.29 3.29
N HIS A 47 7.64 7.34 3.63
CA HIS A 47 7.31 6.20 4.47
C HIS A 47 8.36 6.10 5.59
N PRO A 48 7.97 6.13 6.88
CA PRO A 48 8.90 5.92 7.98
C PRO A 48 9.50 4.49 7.97
N PRO A 49 10.74 4.30 8.46
CA PRO A 49 11.30 2.97 8.62
C PRO A 49 10.50 2.12 9.61
N TYR A 50 10.43 0.80 9.35
CA TYR A 50 9.82 -0.19 10.24
C TYR A 50 8.33 0.02 10.54
N SER A 51 7.55 0.54 9.59
CA SER A 51 6.13 0.85 9.81
C SER A 51 5.19 0.05 8.89
N PRO A 52 5.10 -1.29 9.05
CA PRO A 52 4.17 -2.12 8.27
C PRO A 52 2.70 -1.80 8.57
N ASP A 53 2.41 -1.27 9.75
CA ASP A 53 1.10 -0.81 10.23
C ASP A 53 0.52 0.35 9.41
N ILE A 54 1.32 1.04 8.59
CA ILE A 54 0.87 2.08 7.65
C ILE A 54 1.12 1.69 6.19
N SER A 55 1.45 0.43 5.91
CA SER A 55 1.60 -0.12 4.56
C SER A 55 0.36 -0.94 4.18
N PRO A 56 -0.47 -0.49 3.22
CA PRO A 56 -1.69 -1.20 2.83
C PRO A 56 -1.45 -2.62 2.33
N THR A 57 -0.29 -2.84 1.71
CA THR A 57 0.11 -4.18 1.28
C THR A 57 0.30 -5.10 2.48
N ASP A 58 0.92 -4.62 3.56
CA ASP A 58 1.22 -5.43 4.74
C ASP A 58 -0.02 -5.62 5.63
N TYR A 59 -0.66 -4.53 6.09
CA TYR A 59 -1.75 -4.62 7.07
C TYR A 59 -3.07 -5.16 6.48
N HIS A 60 -3.27 -5.07 5.16
CA HIS A 60 -4.53 -5.44 4.51
C HIS A 60 -4.35 -6.58 3.51
N LEU A 61 -3.60 -6.37 2.43
CA LEU A 61 -3.50 -7.35 1.34
C LEU A 61 -2.88 -8.67 1.82
N PHE A 62 -1.70 -8.60 2.44
CA PHE A 62 -0.99 -9.78 2.95
C PHE A 62 -1.69 -10.41 4.13
N LYS A 63 -2.24 -9.63 5.06
CA LYS A 63 -3.08 -10.16 6.15
C LYS A 63 -4.23 -11.04 5.63
N HIS A 64 -4.91 -10.61 4.57
CA HIS A 64 -5.98 -11.41 3.96
C HIS A 64 -5.46 -12.57 3.09
N LEU A 65 -4.31 -12.39 2.44
CA LEU A 65 -3.65 -13.44 1.69
C LEU A 65 -3.22 -14.59 2.61
N ASP A 66 -2.61 -14.28 3.75
CA ASP A 66 -2.20 -15.26 4.76
C ASP A 66 -3.39 -16.08 5.25
N GLY A 67 -4.52 -15.41 5.54
CA GLY A 67 -5.77 -16.09 5.86
C GLY A 67 -6.27 -17.01 4.75
N PHE A 68 -6.14 -16.59 3.49
CA PHE A 68 -6.50 -17.43 2.33
C PHE A 68 -5.54 -18.60 2.09
N LEU A 69 -4.26 -18.45 2.43
CA LEU A 69 -3.24 -19.46 2.25
C LEU A 69 -3.12 -20.42 3.44
N THR A 70 -3.68 -20.07 4.59
CA THR A 70 -3.61 -20.87 5.82
C THR A 70 -4.09 -22.31 5.56
N GLY A 71 -3.25 -23.29 5.89
CA GLY A 71 -3.54 -24.72 5.72
C GLY A 71 -3.33 -25.27 4.30
N LYS A 72 -2.97 -24.43 3.31
CA LYS A 72 -2.64 -24.89 1.96
C LYS A 72 -1.18 -25.34 1.88
N VAL A 73 -0.94 -26.49 1.26
CA VAL A 73 0.39 -27.00 0.95
C VAL A 73 0.52 -27.13 -0.56
N PHE A 74 1.58 -26.54 -1.13
CA PHE A 74 1.82 -26.53 -2.56
C PHE A 74 3.07 -27.37 -2.89
N GLN A 75 2.95 -28.24 -3.90
CA GLN A 75 4.04 -29.14 -4.31
C GLN A 75 4.90 -28.55 -5.45
N GLU A 76 4.46 -27.45 -6.07
CA GLU A 76 5.13 -26.81 -7.20
C GLU A 76 4.79 -25.31 -7.25
N GLU A 77 5.70 -24.52 -7.84
CA GLU A 77 5.56 -23.07 -7.98
C GLU A 77 4.30 -22.67 -8.76
N LYS A 78 3.91 -23.44 -9.77
CA LYS A 78 2.72 -23.18 -10.58
C LYS A 78 1.47 -23.07 -9.71
N ARG A 79 1.31 -23.98 -8.74
CA ARG A 79 0.15 -23.99 -7.83
C ARG A 79 0.13 -22.78 -6.89
N VAL A 80 1.29 -22.28 -6.50
CA VAL A 80 1.41 -21.04 -5.72
C VAL A 80 0.93 -19.84 -6.55
N LYS A 81 1.36 -19.74 -7.81
CA LYS A 81 0.91 -18.69 -8.73
C LYS A 81 -0.59 -18.74 -8.99
N ASP A 82 -1.12 -19.95 -9.26
CA ASP A 82 -2.55 -20.16 -9.49
C ASP A 82 -3.37 -19.74 -8.27
N ALA A 83 -2.93 -20.11 -7.06
CA ALA A 83 -3.59 -19.71 -5.81
C ALA A 83 -3.53 -18.18 -5.58
N PHE A 84 -2.42 -17.52 -5.93
CA PHE A 84 -2.34 -16.06 -5.84
C PHE A 84 -3.27 -15.37 -6.85
N HIS A 85 -3.35 -15.87 -8.09
CA HIS A 85 -4.30 -15.36 -9.08
C HIS A 85 -5.75 -15.55 -8.66
N GLU A 86 -6.09 -16.71 -8.08
CA GLU A 86 -7.41 -16.97 -7.49
C GLU A 86 -7.70 -15.98 -6.36
N PHE A 87 -6.74 -15.78 -5.45
CA PHE A 87 -6.88 -14.82 -4.36
C PHE A 87 -7.19 -13.43 -4.89
N ILE A 88 -6.38 -12.88 -5.79
CA ILE A 88 -6.56 -11.53 -6.34
C ILE A 88 -7.87 -11.45 -7.14
N GLY A 89 -8.15 -12.43 -8.00
CA GLY A 89 -9.36 -12.47 -8.82
C GLY A 89 -10.66 -12.59 -8.01
N SER A 90 -10.59 -13.10 -6.78
CA SER A 90 -11.74 -13.19 -5.87
C SER A 90 -12.02 -11.90 -5.08
N ARG A 91 -11.16 -10.87 -5.15
CA ARG A 91 -11.34 -9.61 -4.44
C ARG A 91 -12.10 -8.59 -5.28
N SER A 92 -13.10 -7.96 -4.69
CA SER A 92 -13.82 -6.85 -5.31
C SER A 92 -12.94 -5.60 -5.39
N SER A 93 -13.33 -4.64 -6.23
CA SER A 93 -12.72 -3.30 -6.21
C SER A 93 -12.79 -2.66 -4.83
N ASP A 94 -13.89 -2.89 -4.11
CA ASP A 94 -14.11 -2.33 -2.77
C ASP A 94 -13.13 -2.88 -1.74
N PHE A 95 -12.66 -4.12 -1.90
CA PHE A 95 -11.61 -4.67 -1.05
C PHE A 95 -10.32 -3.84 -1.13
N PHE A 96 -9.87 -3.49 -2.33
CA PHE A 96 -8.65 -2.69 -2.52
C PHE A 96 -8.88 -1.25 -2.08
N LYS A 97 -10.04 -0.68 -2.43
CA LYS A 97 -10.44 0.67 -2.00
C LYS A 97 -10.45 0.78 -0.48
N HIS A 98 -11.02 -0.17 0.23
CA HIS A 98 -11.05 -0.18 1.69
C HIS A 98 -9.64 -0.22 2.30
N GLY A 99 -8.75 -1.03 1.74
CA GLY A 99 -7.35 -1.08 2.15
C GLY A 99 -6.68 0.30 2.08
N ILE A 100 -6.87 1.02 0.98
CA ILE A 100 -6.31 2.38 0.79
C ILE A 100 -7.02 3.41 1.66
N ASP A 101 -8.36 3.40 1.72
CA ASP A 101 -9.15 4.39 2.48
C ASP A 101 -8.84 4.32 3.99
N THR A 102 -8.41 3.15 4.50
CA THR A 102 -8.00 2.94 5.90
C THR A 102 -6.67 3.62 6.25
N LEU A 103 -5.86 4.07 5.28
CA LEU A 103 -4.63 4.81 5.56
C LEU A 103 -4.86 6.06 6.40
N VAL A 104 -5.97 6.77 6.16
CA VAL A 104 -6.27 8.03 6.85
C VAL A 104 -6.45 7.80 8.35
N SER A 105 -7.21 6.78 8.74
CA SER A 105 -7.41 6.46 10.16
C SER A 105 -6.14 5.91 10.79
N ARG A 106 -5.34 5.11 10.06
CA ARG A 106 -4.06 4.58 10.55
C ARG A 106 -3.02 5.69 10.77
N TRP A 107 -2.91 6.66 9.86
CA TRP A 107 -2.04 7.82 10.06
C TRP A 107 -2.46 8.65 11.27
N ASN A 108 -3.76 8.90 11.44
CA ASN A 108 -4.26 9.58 12.64
C ASN A 108 -3.92 8.80 13.91
N LYS A 109 -4.07 7.48 13.89
CA LYS A 109 -3.74 6.63 15.03
C LYS A 109 -2.27 6.71 15.40
N CYS A 110 -1.38 6.64 14.40
CA CYS A 110 0.07 6.82 14.58
C CYS A 110 0.39 8.15 15.28
N ILE A 111 -0.27 9.24 14.89
CA ILE A 111 -0.11 10.56 15.52
C ILE A 111 -0.63 10.56 16.96
N GLU A 112 -1.81 9.98 17.21
CA GLU A 112 -2.43 9.95 18.54
C GLU A 112 -1.63 9.18 19.59
N ILE A 113 -0.80 8.22 19.16
CA ILE A 113 0.04 7.41 20.04
C ILE A 113 1.53 7.74 19.91
N ASP A 114 1.85 8.96 19.46
CA ASP A 114 3.20 9.50 19.38
C ASP A 114 4.19 8.62 18.58
N GLY A 115 3.70 7.94 17.55
CA GLY A 115 4.49 7.12 16.63
C GLY A 115 4.74 5.68 17.09
N ASP A 116 4.15 5.24 18.21
CA ASP A 116 4.17 3.84 18.62
C ASP A 116 3.37 2.94 17.66
N TYR A 117 3.59 1.63 17.77
CA TYR A 117 2.90 0.62 16.96
C TYR A 117 1.42 0.45 17.36
N PHE A 118 0.58 0.11 16.39
CA PHE A 118 -0.83 -0.21 16.57
C PHE A 118 -1.34 -1.24 15.55
N ASP A 119 -2.49 -1.83 15.87
CA ASP A 119 -3.19 -2.82 15.05
C ASP A 119 -4.46 -2.28 14.40
#